data_AF-A0A7W0YHY6-F1
#
_entry.id   AF-A0A7W0YHY6-F1
#
_cell.length_a   1.000
_cell.length_b   1.000
_cell.length_c   1.000
_cell.angle_alpha   90.00
_cell.angle_beta   90.00
_cell.angle_gamma   90.00
#
_symmetry.space_group_name_H-M   'P 1'
#
loop_
_entity.id
_entity.type
_entity.pdbx_description
1 polymer ?
#
loop_
_entity_poly.entity_id
_entity_poly.type
_entity_poly.pdbx_seq_one_letter_code
_entity_poly.pdbx_strand_id
1 'polypeptide(L)'
;MRALRRVLYLQAGAWAVAGVVLAVAPGVALAWFTDQRFGQGDVWLRVLGIQTFGLALLMVLVAHRIDELWWWSWAFAFASVLIAATVVLNLAFGLAPSESVVGWWLLAISTVCFALGLLYGLFVSSRERPIPWEPP
;
A
#
# COMPACT_ATOMS: atom_id res chain seq x y z
N MET A 1 18.51 1.82 -8.68
CA MET A 1 17.50 0.73 -8.55
C MET A 1 17.37 0.09 -7.15
N ARG A 2 18.44 0.03 -6.33
CA ARG A 2 18.37 -0.60 -4.98
C ARG A 2 17.33 0.07 -4.07
N ALA A 3 17.14 1.38 -4.17
CA ALA A 3 16.15 2.12 -3.40
C ALA A 3 14.72 1.67 -3.72
N LEU A 4 14.32 1.68 -5.00
CA LEU A 4 13.00 1.21 -5.46
C LEU A 4 12.73 -0.24 -5.03
N ARG A 5 13.72 -1.13 -5.22
CA ARG A 5 13.64 -2.53 -4.79
C ARG A 5 13.35 -2.65 -3.29
N ARG A 6 14.08 -1.91 -2.45
CA ARG A 6 13.88 -1.93 -0.99
C ARG A 6 12.49 -1.44 -0.60
N VAL A 7 12.04 -0.33 -1.17
CA VAL A 7 10.71 0.22 -0.86
C VAL A 7 9.62 -0.76 -1.27
N LEU A 8 9.71 -1.38 -2.45
CA LEU A 8 8.75 -2.40 -2.88
C LEU A 8 8.70 -3.60 -1.94
N TYR A 9 9.84 -4.11 -1.46
CA TYR A 9 9.85 -5.21 -0.48
C TYR A 9 9.26 -4.81 0.87
N LEU A 10 9.61 -3.62 1.37
CA LEU A 10 9.07 -3.11 2.65
C LEU A 10 7.56 -2.92 2.56
N GLN A 11 7.11 -2.31 1.46
CA GLN A 11 5.71 -2.09 1.18
C GLN A 11 4.98 -3.44 1.04
N ALA A 12 5.50 -4.35 0.23
CA ALA A 12 4.94 -5.69 0.08
C ALA A 12 4.83 -6.44 1.41
N GLY A 13 5.86 -6.38 2.26
CA GLY A 13 5.81 -6.99 3.59
C GLY A 13 4.69 -6.40 4.44
N ALA A 14 4.57 -5.07 4.50
CA ALA A 14 3.53 -4.39 5.26
C ALA A 14 2.12 -4.75 4.75
N TRP A 15 1.90 -4.70 3.43
CA TRP A 15 0.61 -5.05 2.83
C TRP A 15 0.29 -6.54 2.91
N ALA A 16 1.29 -7.43 2.84
CA ALA A 16 1.07 -8.85 3.02
C ALA A 16 0.59 -9.15 4.43
N VAL A 17 1.24 -8.59 5.46
CA VAL A 17 0.80 -8.75 6.86
C VAL A 17 -0.59 -8.17 7.05
N ALA A 18 -0.84 -6.94 6.57
CA ALA A 18 -2.16 -6.31 6.67
C ALA A 18 -3.25 -7.13 5.95
N GLY A 19 -2.95 -7.63 4.75
CA GLY A 19 -3.85 -8.45 3.95
C GLY A 19 -4.20 -9.78 4.63
N VAL A 20 -3.21 -10.45 5.22
CA VAL A 20 -3.44 -11.68 6.01
C VAL A 20 -4.30 -11.39 7.23
N VAL A 21 -4.00 -10.33 7.99
CA VAL A 21 -4.79 -9.97 9.17
C VAL A 21 -6.24 -9.65 8.77
N LEU A 22 -6.46 -8.90 7.70
CA LEU A 22 -7.81 -8.61 7.18
C LEU A 22 -8.54 -9.87 6.67
N ALA A 23 -7.84 -10.80 6.02
CA ALA A 23 -8.43 -12.03 5.49
C ALA A 23 -8.83 -13.03 6.59
N VAL A 24 -8.00 -13.17 7.62
CA VAL A 24 -8.18 -14.18 8.68
C VAL A 24 -9.01 -13.62 9.82
N ALA A 25 -8.66 -12.42 10.29
CA ALA A 25 -9.18 -11.80 11.50
C ALA A 25 -9.52 -10.31 11.28
N PRO A 26 -10.52 -10.00 10.42
CA PRO A 26 -10.89 -8.62 10.09
C PRO A 26 -11.28 -7.80 11.33
N GLY A 27 -11.90 -8.42 12.34
CA GLY A 27 -12.22 -7.74 13.61
C GLY A 27 -10.99 -7.25 14.37
N VAL A 28 -9.85 -7.92 14.27
CA VAL A 28 -8.59 -7.45 14.88
C VAL A 28 -8.08 -6.23 14.14
N ALA A 29 -8.09 -6.25 12.80
CA ALA A 29 -7.68 -5.09 12.00
C ALA A 29 -8.56 -3.87 12.31
N LEU A 30 -9.88 -4.06 12.37
CA LEU A 30 -10.82 -2.98 12.66
C LEU A 30 -10.68 -2.43 14.08
N ALA A 31 -10.39 -3.26 15.07
CA ALA A 31 -10.20 -2.79 16.44
C ALA A 31 -9.06 -1.76 16.59
N TRP A 32 -8.11 -1.71 15.64
CA TRP A 32 -7.10 -0.65 15.59
C TRP A 32 -7.65 0.70 15.10
N PHE A 33 -8.70 0.67 14.27
CA PHE A 33 -9.26 1.85 13.59
C PHE A 33 -10.60 2.30 14.15
N THR A 34 -11.35 1.45 14.83
CA THR A 34 -12.65 1.77 15.41
C THR A 34 -12.92 0.99 16.69
N ASP A 35 -13.64 1.63 17.60
CA ASP A 35 -14.16 0.99 18.82
C ASP A 35 -15.46 0.18 18.56
N GLN A 36 -16.00 0.22 17.34
CA GLN A 36 -17.20 -0.53 17.00
C GLN A 36 -16.92 -2.02 16.77
N ARG A 37 -17.62 -2.87 17.52
CA ARG A 37 -17.69 -4.32 17.27
C ARG A 37 -18.71 -4.59 16.17
N PHE A 38 -18.25 -4.88 14.95
CA PHE A 38 -19.13 -5.31 13.86
C PHE A 38 -19.49 -6.80 13.95
N GLY A 39 -20.70 -7.13 13.52
CA GLY A 39 -21.20 -8.50 13.36
C GLY A 39 -21.45 -8.84 11.89
N GLN A 40 -21.10 -10.07 11.49
CA GLN A 40 -21.40 -10.82 10.24
C GLN A 40 -21.24 -10.14 8.85
N GLY A 41 -20.95 -8.84 8.75
CA GLY A 41 -20.65 -8.12 7.49
C GLY A 41 -19.20 -8.25 6.98
N ASP A 42 -18.39 -9.08 7.62
CA ASP A 42 -16.92 -9.15 7.46
C ASP A 42 -16.43 -9.73 6.12
N VAL A 43 -17.32 -10.31 5.29
CA VAL A 43 -16.91 -11.01 4.06
C VAL A 43 -16.17 -10.06 3.12
N TRP A 44 -16.63 -8.81 3.00
CA TRP A 44 -15.99 -7.82 2.13
C TRP A 44 -14.57 -7.47 2.60
N LEU A 45 -14.35 -7.34 3.91
CA LEU A 45 -13.02 -7.07 4.48
C LEU A 45 -12.07 -8.24 4.24
N ARG A 46 -12.56 -9.48 4.29
CA ARG A 46 -11.76 -10.66 3.96
C ARG A 46 -11.37 -10.68 2.49
N VAL A 47 -12.31 -10.36 1.60
CA VAL A 47 -12.05 -10.23 0.15
C VAL A 47 -11.00 -9.15 -0.12
N LEU A 48 -11.12 -7.98 0.52
CA LEU A 48 -10.11 -6.93 0.45
C LEU A 48 -8.76 -7.43 0.94
N GLY A 49 -8.70 -8.12 2.09
CA GLY A 49 -7.47 -8.70 2.63
C GLY A 49 -6.78 -9.67 1.66
N ILE A 50 -7.56 -10.55 1.00
CA ILE A 50 -7.05 -11.48 -0.02
C ILE A 50 -6.49 -10.72 -1.22
N GLN A 51 -7.20 -9.70 -1.72
CA GLN A 51 -6.73 -8.87 -2.83
C GLN A 51 -5.45 -8.12 -2.46
N THR A 52 -5.39 -7.54 -1.26
CA THR A 52 -4.21 -6.85 -0.73
C THR A 52 -3.01 -7.79 -0.62
N PHE A 53 -3.22 -9.02 -0.15
CA PHE A 53 -2.17 -10.04 -0.10
C PHE A 53 -1.68 -10.43 -1.51
N GLY A 54 -2.59 -10.63 -2.46
CA GLY A 54 -2.23 -10.88 -3.85
C GLY A 54 -1.42 -9.75 -4.48
N LEU A 55 -1.80 -8.50 -4.23
CA LEU A 55 -1.04 -7.32 -4.66
C LEU A 55 0.37 -7.27 -4.04
N ALA A 56 0.50 -7.66 -2.77
CA ALA A 56 1.80 -7.74 -2.12
C ALA A 56 2.72 -8.78 -2.77
N LEU A 57 2.19 -9.94 -3.17
CA LEU A 57 2.97 -10.94 -3.93
C LEU A 57 3.40 -10.41 -5.30
N LEU A 58 2.52 -9.65 -5.98
CA LEU A 58 2.88 -8.99 -7.23
C LEU A 58 4.00 -7.96 -7.04
N MET A 59 3.95 -7.17 -5.95
CA MET A 59 5.03 -6.26 -5.59
C MET A 59 6.36 -6.99 -5.35
N VAL A 60 6.33 -8.16 -4.68
CA VAL A 60 7.52 -9.01 -4.51
C VAL A 60 8.07 -9.48 -5.86
N LEU A 61 7.20 -9.95 -6.76
CA LEU A 61 7.61 -10.39 -8.10
C LEU A 61 8.29 -9.25 -8.87
N VAL A 62 7.68 -8.06 -8.88
CA VAL A 62 8.24 -6.87 -9.53
C VAL A 62 9.54 -6.44 -8.87
N ALA A 63 9.66 -6.51 -7.54
CA ALA A 63 10.91 -6.21 -6.84
C ALA A 63 12.02 -7.21 -7.16
N HIS A 64 11.67 -8.48 -7.39
CA HIS A 64 12.63 -9.51 -7.77
C HIS A 64 13.17 -9.28 -9.19
N ARG A 65 12.27 -8.96 -10.13
CA ARG A 65 12.57 -8.70 -11.56
C ARG A 65 12.61 -7.20 -11.90
N ILE A 66 13.07 -6.38 -10.95
CA ILE A 66 12.98 -4.91 -11.08
C ILE A 66 13.76 -4.39 -12.29
N ASP A 67 14.84 -5.04 -12.66
CA ASP A 67 15.67 -4.62 -13.79
C ASP A 67 14.90 -4.66 -15.13
N GLU A 68 13.92 -5.56 -15.26
CA GLU A 68 13.04 -5.73 -16.43
C GLU A 68 11.72 -4.95 -16.25
N LEU A 69 11.17 -4.95 -15.03
CA LEU A 69 9.81 -4.50 -14.74
C LEU A 69 9.74 -3.17 -13.96
N TRP A 70 10.84 -2.42 -13.83
CA TRP A 70 10.84 -1.18 -13.02
C TRP A 70 9.72 -0.20 -13.42
N TRP A 71 9.41 -0.10 -14.72
CA TRP A 71 8.32 0.76 -15.22
C TRP A 71 6.95 0.37 -14.66
N TRP A 72 6.68 -0.93 -14.46
CA TRP A 72 5.44 -1.41 -13.82
C TRP A 72 5.27 -0.92 -12.38
N SER A 73 6.35 -0.48 -11.73
CA SER A 73 6.27 0.10 -10.39
C SER A 73 5.45 1.39 -10.33
N TRP A 74 5.21 2.06 -11.47
CA TRP A 74 4.28 3.18 -11.55
C TRP A 74 2.87 2.82 -11.10
N ALA A 75 2.39 1.60 -11.38
CA ALA A 75 1.07 1.17 -10.94
C ALA A 75 0.95 1.19 -9.41
N PHE A 76 1.99 0.69 -8.71
CA PHE A 76 2.05 0.72 -7.25
C PHE A 76 2.22 2.13 -6.70
N ALA A 77 2.98 2.99 -7.40
CA ALA A 77 3.15 4.38 -6.99
C ALA A 77 1.82 5.13 -7.05
N PHE A 78 1.08 5.04 -8.16
CA PHE A 78 -0.24 5.66 -8.30
C PHE A 78 -1.23 5.12 -7.27
N ALA A 79 -1.30 3.80 -7.08
CA ALA A 79 -2.17 3.21 -6.07
C ALA A 79 -1.83 3.74 -4.67
N SER A 80 -0.53 3.82 -4.33
CA SER A 80 -0.08 4.30 -3.02
C SER A 80 -0.39 5.77 -2.80
N VAL A 81 -0.21 6.61 -3.83
CA VAL A 81 -0.54 8.05 -3.78
C VAL A 81 -2.04 8.24 -3.59
N LEU A 82 -2.89 7.51 -4.33
CA LEU A 82 -4.34 7.60 -4.18
C LEU A 82 -4.80 7.16 -2.80
N ILE A 83 -4.27 6.04 -2.29
CA ILE A 83 -4.56 5.58 -0.93
C ILE A 83 -4.12 6.62 0.10
N ALA A 84 -2.90 7.14 0.00
CA ALA A 84 -2.39 8.16 0.90
C ALA A 84 -3.26 9.43 0.86
N ALA A 85 -3.67 9.88 -0.33
CA ALA A 85 -4.57 11.01 -0.49
C ALA A 85 -5.92 10.75 0.20
N THR A 86 -6.56 9.60 -0.01
CA THR A 86 -7.82 9.25 0.64
C THR A 86 -7.70 9.23 2.17
N VAL A 87 -6.64 8.62 2.70
CA VAL A 87 -6.41 8.54 4.16
C VAL A 87 -6.16 9.93 4.76
N VAL A 88 -5.35 10.76 4.11
CA VAL A 88 -5.08 12.14 4.56
C VAL A 88 -6.32 13.01 4.47
N LEU A 89 -7.12 12.89 3.42
CA LEU A 89 -8.39 13.61 3.29
C LEU A 89 -9.38 13.20 4.39
N ASN A 90 -9.45 11.90 4.73
CA ASN A 90 -10.29 11.43 5.83
C ASN A 90 -9.88 12.07 7.17
N LEU A 91 -8.58 12.15 7.45
CA LEU A 91 -8.07 12.86 8.63
C LEU A 91 -8.35 14.36 8.59
N ALA A 92 -8.19 15.00 7.43
CA ALA A 92 -8.33 16.45 7.28
C ALA A 92 -9.78 16.93 7.41
N PHE A 93 -10.75 16.16 6.92
CA PHE A 93 -12.18 16.49 7.02
C PHE A 93 -12.86 15.97 8.29
N GLY A 94 -12.11 15.26 9.13
CA GLY A 94 -12.55 14.81 10.44
C GLY A 94 -12.95 13.33 10.44
N LEU A 95 -12.57 12.66 11.52
CA LEU A 95 -12.89 11.26 11.76
C LEU A 95 -14.29 11.13 12.38
N ALA A 96 -14.94 10.00 12.14
CA ALA A 96 -16.21 9.70 12.80
C ALA A 96 -16.00 9.53 14.33
N PRO A 97 -17.03 9.77 15.17
CA PRO A 97 -16.88 9.76 16.63
C PRO A 97 -16.35 8.45 17.24
N SER A 98 -16.49 7.33 16.52
CA SER A 98 -16.06 6.00 16.95
C SER A 98 -14.75 5.52 16.32
N GLU A 99 -14.02 6.41 15.64
CA GLU A 99 -12.78 6.09 14.95
C GLU A 99 -11.54 6.46 15.78
N SER A 100 -10.54 5.59 15.75
CA SER A 100 -9.28 5.75 16.45
C SER A 100 -8.38 6.76 15.73
N VAL A 101 -8.21 7.94 16.33
CA VAL A 101 -7.33 9.01 15.83
C VAL A 101 -5.91 8.49 15.61
N VAL A 102 -5.38 7.70 16.55
CA VAL A 102 -4.00 7.18 16.49
C VAL A 102 -3.83 6.19 15.35
N GLY A 103 -4.79 5.28 15.17
CA GLY A 103 -4.76 4.29 14.09
C GLY A 103 -4.73 4.95 12.70
N TRP A 104 -5.58 5.96 12.51
CA TRP A 104 -5.64 6.72 11.26
C TRP A 104 -4.37 7.54 11.00
N TRP A 105 -3.76 8.16 12.01
CA TRP A 105 -2.47 8.86 11.86
C TRP A 105 -1.34 7.93 11.48
N LEU A 106 -1.23 6.76 12.12
CA LEU A 106 -0.22 5.76 11.79
C LEU A 106 -0.37 5.26 10.35
N LEU A 107 -1.61 5.02 9.92
CA LEU A 107 -1.91 4.63 8.54
C LEU A 107 -1.56 5.74 7.55
N ALA A 108 -1.88 6.99 7.87
CA ALA A 108 -1.55 8.15 7.04
C ALA A 108 -0.03 8.30 6.86
N ILE A 109 0.72 8.27 7.96
CA ILE A 109 2.19 8.38 7.92
C ILE A 109 2.77 7.23 7.10
N SER A 110 2.35 6.00 7.35
CA SER A 110 2.81 4.81 6.64
C SER A 110 2.56 4.90 5.13
N THR A 111 1.33 5.22 4.73
CA THR A 111 0.94 5.30 3.31
C THR A 111 1.63 6.45 2.58
N VAL A 112 1.79 7.61 3.22
CA VAL A 112 2.55 8.75 2.68
C VAL A 112 4.03 8.39 2.53
N CYS A 113 4.65 7.77 3.54
CA CYS A 113 6.05 7.33 3.46
C CYS A 113 6.27 6.34 2.32
N PHE A 114 5.37 5.37 2.13
CA PHE A 114 5.46 4.42 1.01
C PHE A 114 5.26 5.10 -0.34
N ALA A 115 4.26 5.99 -0.48
CA ALA A 115 4.02 6.74 -1.71
C ALA A 115 5.24 7.59 -2.10
N LEU A 116 5.79 8.35 -1.16
CA LEU A 116 6.99 9.17 -1.39
C LEU A 116 8.21 8.30 -1.68
N GLY A 117 8.39 7.19 -0.95
CA GLY A 117 9.48 6.26 -1.16
C GLY A 117 9.46 5.62 -2.56
N LEU A 118 8.26 5.23 -3.04
CA LEU A 118 8.10 4.69 -4.39
C LEU A 118 8.36 5.76 -5.45
N LEU A 119 7.78 6.95 -5.31
CA LEU A 119 8.01 8.06 -6.24
C LEU A 119 9.48 8.45 -6.32
N TYR A 120 10.16 8.54 -5.17
CA TYR A 120 11.59 8.79 -5.11
C TYR A 120 12.39 7.65 -5.76
N GLY A 121 12.07 6.39 -5.44
CA GLY A 121 12.71 5.22 -6.04
C GLY A 121 12.55 5.17 -7.56
N LEU A 122 11.37 5.52 -8.06
CA LEU A 122 11.06 5.63 -9.49
C LEU A 122 11.83 6.78 -10.15
N PHE A 123 11.84 7.96 -9.52
CA PHE A 123 12.58 9.12 -10.02
C PHE A 123 14.08 8.84 -10.14
N VAL A 124 14.68 8.16 -9.14
CA VAL A 124 16.09 7.75 -9.23
C VAL A 124 16.28 6.70 -10.32
N SER A 125 15.37 5.73 -10.43
CA SER A 125 15.51 4.64 -11.42
C SER A 125 15.32 5.12 -12.86
N SER A 126 14.48 6.12 -13.12
CA SER A 126 14.28 6.70 -14.45
C SER A 126 15.51 7.48 -14.95
N ARG A 127 16.34 7.99 -14.03
CA ARG A 127 17.64 8.60 -14.35
C ARG A 127 18.70 7.55 -14.69
N GLU A 128 18.64 6.37 -14.07
CA GLU A 128 19.60 5.27 -14.29
C GLU A 128 19.28 4.46 -15.55
N ARG A 129 18.00 4.28 -15.90
CA ARG A 129 17.55 3.63 -17.13
C ARG A 129 16.39 4.42 -17.74
N PRO A 130 16.59 5.11 -18.87
CA PRO A 130 15.47 5.71 -19.58
C PRO A 130 14.50 4.62 -20.07
N ILE A 131 13.23 4.97 -20.19
CA ILE A 131 12.16 4.06 -20.62
C ILE A 131 12.60 3.39 -21.93
N PRO A 132 12.56 2.04 -22.04
CA PRO A 132 12.82 1.37 -23.29
C PRO A 132 11.73 1.77 -24.29
N TRP A 133 12.03 2.78 -25.11
CA TRP A 133 11.30 3.03 -26.35
C TRP A 133 11.95 2.10 -27.38
N GLU A 134 11.24 1.07 -27.81
CA GLU A 134 11.59 0.41 -29.06
C GLU A 134 10.82 1.16 -30.15
N PRO A 135 11.48 1.79 -31.14
CA PRO A 135 10.77 2.19 -32.35
C PRO A 135 10.21 0.94 -33.03
N PRO A 136 9.03 1.04 -33.66
CA PRO A 136 8.52 -0.02 -34.54
C PRO A 136 9.46 -0.29 -35.73
#